data_AF-A0A8C5D036-F1
#
_entry.id   AF-A0A8C5D036-F1
#
_cell.length_a   1.000
_cell.length_b   1.000
_cell.length_c   1.000
_cell.angle_alpha   90.00
_cell.angle_beta   90.00
_cell.angle_gamma   90.00
#
_symmetry.space_group_name_H-M   'P 1'
#
loop_
_entity.id
_entity.type
_entity.pdbx_description
1 polymer ?
#
loop_
_entity_poly.entity_id
_entity_poly.type
_entity_poly.pdbx_seq_one_letter_code
_entity_poly.pdbx_strand_id
1 'polypeptide(L)'
;MLYLMFYLVYSEVLSQLKCVSNLGEYDCRDKPVFTPSRLVVKYGDPVSATCVMCKNDCLGTFFGLETPLGLKSENGTTVVWTVLKMTEWNTSPLCYYNRYDDKQCCSLLPVTVYQPLQNVTLTVVNHTGPMFEHGRYTLQCTVEDVFPLELLTVTFFRGQRILSVLHHQLNHEQQDTPVTERCTLSINASEEDDGAQYWCKAELELGSEGPQPPQVRESQALTTTVHCESLHAHFVPSLNVSEQGQTWSKSN
;
A
#
# COMPACT_ATOMS: atom_id res chain seq x y z
N MET A 1 -6.01 -30.80 -31.47
CA MET A 1 -6.46 -29.96 -30.33
C MET A 1 -5.31 -29.27 -29.62
N LEU A 2 -4.33 -29.99 -29.05
CA LEU A 2 -3.17 -29.37 -28.38
C LEU A 2 -2.39 -28.36 -29.26
N TYR A 3 -2.15 -28.67 -30.54
CA TYR A 3 -1.43 -27.77 -31.46
C TYR A 3 -2.13 -26.43 -31.69
N LEU A 4 -3.46 -26.42 -31.81
CA LEU A 4 -4.24 -25.17 -31.90
C LEU A 4 -4.19 -24.37 -30.60
N MET A 5 -4.23 -25.05 -29.45
CA MET A 5 -4.12 -24.39 -28.15
C MET A 5 -2.73 -23.75 -27.98
N PHE A 6 -1.66 -24.45 -28.35
CA PHE A 6 -0.30 -23.89 -28.36
C PHE A 6 -0.16 -22.70 -29.30
N TYR A 7 -0.78 -22.74 -30.48
CA TYR A 7 -0.74 -21.64 -31.45
C TYR A 7 -1.50 -20.40 -30.97
N LEU A 8 -2.69 -20.58 -30.35
CA LEU A 8 -3.47 -19.48 -29.79
C LEU A 8 -2.73 -18.80 -28.63
N VAL A 9 -2.20 -19.60 -27.68
CA VAL A 9 -1.40 -19.09 -26.57
C VAL A 9 -0.13 -18.39 -27.07
N TYR A 10 0.54 -18.94 -28.09
CA TYR A 10 1.70 -18.31 -28.70
C TYR A 10 1.34 -16.97 -29.36
N SER A 11 0.20 -16.88 -30.06
CA SER A 11 -0.27 -15.65 -30.70
C SER A 11 -0.63 -14.54 -29.69
N GLU A 12 -1.29 -14.90 -28.58
CA GLU A 12 -1.61 -13.96 -27.49
C GLU A 12 -0.33 -13.44 -26.83
N VAL A 13 0.63 -14.34 -26.53
CA VAL A 13 1.93 -13.95 -25.94
C VAL A 13 2.73 -13.08 -26.92
N LEU A 14 2.70 -13.35 -28.22
CA LEU A 14 3.43 -12.56 -29.23
C LEU A 14 2.83 -11.16 -29.41
N SER A 15 1.51 -11.02 -29.33
CA SER A 15 0.77 -9.76 -29.38
C SER A 15 1.11 -8.88 -28.18
N GLN A 16 1.07 -9.46 -26.96
CA GLN A 16 1.54 -8.76 -25.77
C GLN A 16 3.02 -8.36 -25.88
N LEU A 17 3.89 -9.24 -26.40
CA LEU A 17 5.30 -8.90 -26.61
C LEU A 17 5.47 -7.72 -27.58
N LYS A 18 4.72 -7.68 -28.69
CA LYS A 18 4.80 -6.59 -29.68
C LYS A 18 4.36 -5.24 -29.12
N CYS A 19 3.36 -5.22 -28.23
CA CYS A 19 2.89 -3.99 -27.61
C CYS A 19 3.69 -3.58 -26.35
N VAL A 20 4.27 -4.53 -25.61
CA VAL A 20 5.00 -4.28 -24.33
C VAL A 20 6.50 -4.04 -24.53
N SER A 21 7.12 -4.63 -25.56
CA SER A 21 8.59 -4.57 -25.77
C SER A 21 9.14 -3.28 -26.40
N ASN A 22 8.28 -2.33 -26.79
CA ASN A 22 8.66 -1.06 -27.45
C ASN A 22 9.73 -1.21 -28.55
N LEU A 23 9.30 -1.66 -29.73
CA LEU A 23 9.92 -1.23 -30.99
C LEU A 23 8.85 -0.49 -31.77
N GLY A 24 8.70 0.81 -31.48
CA GLY A 24 7.82 1.71 -32.20
C GLY A 24 6.67 2.22 -31.34
N GLU A 25 6.85 3.41 -30.78
CA GLU A 25 5.83 4.45 -30.88
C GLU A 25 5.57 4.66 -32.39
N TYR A 26 4.94 3.68 -33.03
CA TYR A 26 4.52 3.83 -34.41
C TYR A 26 3.48 4.93 -34.37
N ASP A 27 3.57 5.90 -35.28
CA ASP A 27 2.54 6.92 -35.47
C ASP A 27 1.26 6.22 -35.95
N CYS A 28 0.52 5.70 -34.97
CA CYS A 28 -0.81 5.17 -35.12
C CYS A 28 -1.71 6.39 -35.12
N ARG A 29 -1.97 6.90 -36.33
CA ARG A 29 -2.87 8.04 -36.57
C ARG A 29 -4.23 7.87 -35.88
N ASP A 30 -4.64 6.61 -35.70
CA ASP A 30 -5.93 6.19 -35.14
C ASP A 30 -5.75 5.10 -34.07
N LYS A 31 -4.99 5.42 -33.01
CA LYS A 31 -4.70 4.50 -31.90
C LYS A 31 -5.98 4.04 -31.19
N PRO A 32 -6.08 2.78 -30.71
CA PRO A 32 -7.22 2.34 -29.93
C PRO A 32 -7.47 3.22 -28.70
N VAL A 33 -8.73 3.52 -28.38
CA VAL A 33 -9.10 4.39 -27.26
C VAL A 33 -10.04 3.67 -26.32
N PHE A 34 -9.65 3.64 -25.04
CA PHE A 34 -10.53 3.16 -23.97
C PHE A 34 -11.39 4.28 -23.39
N THR A 35 -12.62 3.93 -23.05
CA THR A 35 -13.54 4.75 -22.27
C THR A 35 -14.12 3.89 -21.13
N PRO A 36 -13.85 4.24 -19.85
CA PRO A 36 -12.94 5.30 -19.40
C PRO A 36 -11.47 4.98 -19.72
N SER A 37 -10.59 5.99 -19.64
CA SER A 37 -9.15 5.85 -19.93
C SER A 37 -8.34 5.22 -18.80
N ARG A 38 -8.92 5.13 -17.59
CA ARG A 38 -8.40 4.48 -16.40
C ARG A 38 -9.58 3.93 -15.60
N LEU A 39 -9.37 2.83 -14.90
CA LEU A 39 -10.34 2.28 -13.97
C LEU A 39 -9.74 2.14 -12.57
N VAL A 40 -10.58 2.38 -11.57
CA VAL A 40 -10.34 1.95 -10.19
C VAL A 40 -11.52 1.07 -9.79
N VAL A 41 -11.26 -0.14 -9.32
CA VAL A 41 -12.31 -1.11 -9.00
C VAL A 41 -11.97 -1.86 -7.72
N LYS A 42 -12.97 -2.05 -6.86
CA LYS A 42 -12.80 -2.86 -5.67
C LYS A 42 -12.71 -4.34 -6.05
N TYR A 43 -11.85 -5.10 -5.39
CA TYR A 43 -11.84 -6.55 -5.55
C TYR A 43 -13.23 -7.15 -5.30
N GLY A 44 -13.67 -8.00 -6.24
CA GLY A 44 -14.98 -8.63 -6.23
C GLY A 44 -16.12 -7.82 -6.85
N ASP A 45 -15.93 -6.54 -7.17
CA ASP A 45 -16.97 -5.72 -7.80
C ASP A 45 -16.96 -5.87 -9.33
N PRO A 46 -18.10 -5.63 -10.01
CA PRO A 46 -18.16 -5.63 -11.47
C PRO A 46 -17.55 -4.36 -12.06
N VAL A 47 -17.02 -4.46 -13.28
CA VAL A 47 -16.52 -3.31 -14.04
C VAL A 47 -16.69 -3.52 -15.54
N SER A 48 -16.81 -2.42 -16.28
CA SER A 48 -16.83 -2.45 -17.74
C SER A 48 -16.05 -1.29 -18.33
N ALA A 49 -15.40 -1.52 -19.47
CA ALA A 49 -14.85 -0.47 -20.31
C ALA A 49 -15.13 -0.76 -21.78
N THR A 50 -15.18 0.30 -22.57
CA THR A 50 -15.30 0.21 -24.02
C THR A 50 -13.96 0.54 -24.64
N CYS A 51 -13.49 -0.29 -25.58
CA CYS A 51 -12.39 0.08 -26.46
C CYS A 51 -12.92 0.31 -27.88
N VAL A 52 -12.58 1.45 -28.46
CA VAL A 52 -12.73 1.71 -29.89
C VAL A 52 -11.38 1.46 -30.55
N MET A 53 -11.30 0.45 -31.42
CA MET A 53 -10.05 0.01 -32.05
C MET A 53 -9.46 1.08 -32.96
N CYS A 54 -10.31 1.65 -33.81
CA CYS A 54 -10.01 2.70 -34.76
C CYS A 54 -11.34 3.28 -35.29
N LYS A 55 -11.26 4.44 -35.96
CA LYS A 55 -12.29 4.99 -36.84
C LYS A 55 -12.31 4.28 -38.19
N ASN A 56 -11.18 4.24 -38.92
CA ASN A 56 -11.13 3.71 -40.29
C ASN A 56 -9.93 2.79 -40.60
N ASP A 57 -8.78 2.98 -39.95
CA ASP A 57 -7.51 2.35 -40.37
C ASP A 57 -7.43 0.83 -40.15
N CYS A 58 -8.35 0.28 -39.36
CA CYS A 58 -8.47 -1.13 -39.02
C CYS A 58 -9.60 -1.86 -39.78
N LEU A 59 -10.29 -1.17 -40.71
CA LEU A 59 -11.32 -1.81 -41.52
C LEU A 59 -10.67 -2.84 -42.47
N GLY A 60 -11.05 -4.11 -42.30
CA GLY A 60 -10.49 -5.22 -43.10
C GLY A 60 -9.14 -5.74 -42.58
N THR A 61 -8.72 -5.36 -41.37
CA THR A 61 -7.58 -5.94 -40.66
C THR A 61 -8.03 -6.71 -39.41
N PHE A 62 -7.12 -7.48 -38.81
CA PHE A 62 -7.38 -8.17 -37.55
C PHE A 62 -7.21 -7.23 -36.38
N PHE A 63 -8.19 -7.20 -35.48
CA PHE A 63 -8.17 -6.44 -34.23
C PHE A 63 -8.74 -7.29 -33.09
N GLY A 64 -8.48 -6.87 -31.85
CA GLY A 64 -8.94 -7.62 -30.69
C GLY A 64 -8.65 -6.94 -29.36
N LEU A 65 -9.22 -7.54 -28.32
CA LEU A 65 -8.95 -7.21 -26.93
C LEU A 65 -8.41 -8.45 -26.21
N GLU A 66 -7.24 -8.29 -25.59
CA GLU A 66 -6.56 -9.27 -24.75
C GLU A 66 -6.73 -8.88 -23.29
N THR A 67 -7.14 -9.83 -22.47
CA THR A 67 -7.40 -9.64 -21.05
C THR A 67 -7.35 -10.99 -20.35
N PRO A 68 -6.83 -11.08 -19.11
CA PRO A 68 -6.82 -12.34 -18.36
C PRO A 68 -8.21 -12.77 -17.90
N LEU A 69 -9.17 -11.85 -17.81
CA LEU A 69 -10.52 -12.14 -17.31
C LEU A 69 -11.61 -11.30 -17.98
N GLY A 70 -12.85 -11.77 -17.86
CA GLY A 70 -14.05 -11.08 -18.32
C GLY A 70 -14.52 -11.50 -19.70
N LEU A 71 -15.67 -10.96 -20.08
CA LEU A 71 -16.33 -11.19 -21.35
C LEU A 71 -16.05 -10.05 -22.31
N LYS A 72 -16.03 -10.36 -23.60
CA LYS A 72 -15.85 -9.42 -24.70
C LYS A 72 -17.09 -9.45 -25.58
N SER A 73 -17.64 -8.28 -25.87
CA SER A 73 -18.75 -8.11 -26.80
C SER A 73 -18.34 -7.14 -27.90
N GLU A 74 -18.37 -7.59 -29.15
CA GLU A 74 -17.90 -6.83 -30.30
C GLU A 74 -19.08 -6.26 -31.08
N ASN A 75 -18.96 -5.00 -31.50
CA ASN A 75 -19.90 -4.32 -32.37
C ASN A 75 -19.14 -3.37 -33.30
N GLY A 76 -18.91 -3.81 -34.55
CA GLY A 76 -18.06 -3.10 -35.50
C GLY A 76 -16.62 -3.02 -35.00
N THR A 77 -16.04 -1.81 -34.97
CA THR A 77 -14.69 -1.56 -34.44
C THR A 77 -14.66 -1.32 -32.93
N THR A 78 -15.78 -1.54 -32.23
CA THR A 78 -15.90 -1.33 -30.79
C THR A 78 -15.99 -2.65 -30.06
N VAL A 79 -15.22 -2.79 -28.99
CA VAL A 79 -15.25 -3.95 -28.10
C VAL A 79 -15.58 -3.48 -26.69
N VAL A 80 -16.66 -4.00 -26.13
CA VAL A 80 -17.02 -3.82 -24.72
C VAL A 80 -16.43 -4.96 -23.91
N TRP A 81 -15.59 -4.62 -22.95
CA TRP A 81 -15.04 -5.53 -21.97
C TRP A 81 -15.84 -5.42 -20.66
N THR A 82 -16.34 -6.56 -20.17
CA THR A 82 -17.14 -6.63 -18.95
C THR A 82 -16.63 -7.71 -18.03
N VAL A 83 -16.36 -7.35 -16.78
CA VAL A 83 -16.00 -8.26 -15.70
C VAL A 83 -17.14 -8.24 -14.69
N LEU A 84 -17.75 -9.39 -14.41
CA LEU A 84 -18.83 -9.50 -13.43
C LEU A 84 -18.32 -9.48 -11.99
N LYS A 85 -17.11 -9.98 -11.77
CA LYS A 85 -16.44 -10.03 -10.47
C LYS A 85 -14.94 -9.90 -10.70
N MET A 86 -14.34 -8.80 -10.24
CA MET A 86 -12.89 -8.62 -10.35
C MET A 86 -12.16 -9.57 -9.40
N THR A 87 -11.40 -10.52 -9.94
CA THR A 87 -10.62 -11.51 -9.15
C THR A 87 -9.12 -11.47 -9.42
N GLU A 88 -8.69 -10.68 -10.40
CA GLU A 88 -7.28 -10.46 -10.69
C GLU A 88 -6.82 -9.16 -10.04
N TRP A 89 -5.74 -9.22 -9.28
CA TRP A 89 -5.16 -8.05 -8.61
C TRP A 89 -4.38 -7.16 -9.57
N ASN A 90 -3.69 -7.80 -10.53
CA ASN A 90 -2.92 -7.16 -11.58
C ASN A 90 -3.58 -7.45 -12.92
N THR A 91 -4.23 -6.45 -13.50
CA THR A 91 -4.85 -6.58 -14.83
C THR A 91 -4.74 -5.27 -15.60
N SER A 92 -4.50 -5.39 -16.90
CA SER A 92 -4.41 -4.24 -17.80
C SER A 92 -4.82 -4.70 -19.19
N PRO A 93 -6.12 -4.61 -19.54
CA PRO A 93 -6.61 -5.03 -20.84
C PRO A 93 -5.87 -4.33 -21.98
N LEU A 94 -5.42 -5.12 -22.96
CA LEU A 94 -4.73 -4.65 -24.15
C LEU A 94 -5.71 -4.67 -25.33
N CYS A 95 -5.93 -3.51 -25.92
CA CYS A 95 -6.74 -3.35 -27.10
C CYS A 95 -5.85 -3.05 -28.30
N TYR A 96 -6.03 -3.74 -29.42
CA TYR A 96 -5.12 -3.60 -30.56
C TYR A 96 -5.75 -3.83 -31.92
N TYR A 97 -5.10 -3.32 -32.96
CA TYR A 97 -5.31 -3.76 -34.34
C TYR A 97 -3.99 -3.92 -35.08
N ASN A 98 -3.99 -4.83 -36.06
CA ASN A 98 -2.87 -5.07 -36.95
C ASN A 98 -3.00 -4.20 -38.20
N ARG A 99 -1.88 -3.67 -38.67
CA ARG A 99 -1.76 -2.96 -39.93
C ARG A 99 -1.25 -3.91 -41.02
N TYR A 100 -1.39 -3.49 -42.28
CA TYR A 100 -0.87 -4.23 -43.43
C TYR A 100 0.66 -4.26 -43.51
N ASP A 101 1.37 -3.36 -42.83
CA ASP A 101 2.84 -3.32 -42.76
C ASP A 101 3.40 -4.11 -41.58
N ASP A 102 2.68 -5.14 -41.13
CA ASP A 102 3.01 -6.05 -40.02
C ASP A 102 3.23 -5.37 -38.65
N LYS A 103 2.85 -4.11 -38.54
CA LYS A 103 2.84 -3.34 -37.29
C LYS A 103 1.53 -3.50 -36.55
N GLN A 104 1.59 -3.37 -35.23
CA GLN A 104 0.43 -3.44 -34.36
C GLN A 104 0.27 -2.11 -33.63
N CYS A 105 -0.94 -1.59 -33.64
CA CYS A 105 -1.32 -0.39 -32.90
C CYS A 105 -2.11 -0.82 -31.68
N CYS A 106 -1.68 -0.42 -30.49
CA CYS A 106 -2.25 -0.91 -29.24
C CYS A 106 -2.43 0.19 -28.19
N SER A 107 -3.38 -0.01 -27.29
CA SER A 107 -3.54 0.74 -26.05
C SER A 107 -3.76 -0.22 -24.89
N LEU A 108 -3.18 0.10 -23.75
CA LEU A 108 -3.45 -0.57 -22.48
C LEU A 108 -4.47 0.26 -21.69
N LEU A 109 -5.38 -0.41 -20.99
CA LEU A 109 -6.26 0.21 -20.01
C LEU A 109 -5.64 0.03 -18.61
N PRO A 110 -5.13 1.10 -17.98
CA PRO A 110 -4.70 1.04 -16.59
C PRO A 110 -5.89 0.71 -15.67
N VAL A 111 -5.80 -0.39 -14.94
CA VAL A 111 -6.78 -0.78 -13.93
C VAL A 111 -6.08 -0.85 -12.59
N THR A 112 -6.57 -0.09 -11.62
CA THR A 112 -6.18 -0.19 -10.22
C THR A 112 -7.25 -0.99 -9.50
N VAL A 113 -6.94 -2.24 -9.18
CA VAL A 113 -7.77 -3.03 -8.27
C VAL A 113 -7.39 -2.67 -6.85
N TYR A 114 -8.35 -2.55 -5.94
CA TYR A 114 -8.06 -2.22 -4.54
C TYR A 114 -8.85 -3.06 -3.55
N GLN A 115 -8.27 -3.22 -2.36
CA GLN A 115 -8.92 -3.81 -1.20
C GLN A 115 -9.24 -2.72 -0.18
N PRO A 116 -10.48 -2.65 0.36
CA PRO A 116 -10.80 -1.64 1.36
C PRO A 116 -10.03 -1.85 2.68
N LEU A 117 -9.59 -0.76 3.31
CA LEU A 117 -8.93 -0.82 4.62
C LEU A 117 -9.92 -1.27 5.69
N GLN A 118 -9.65 -2.42 6.32
CA GLN A 118 -10.50 -2.98 7.37
C GLN A 118 -9.90 -2.78 8.76
N ASN A 119 -8.69 -3.28 9.00
CA ASN A 119 -8.07 -3.30 10.33
C ASN A 119 -6.77 -2.50 10.36
N VAL A 120 -6.73 -1.53 11.27
CA VAL A 120 -5.52 -0.75 11.60
C VAL A 120 -5.33 -0.83 13.10
N THR A 121 -4.16 -1.28 13.54
CA THR A 121 -3.85 -1.43 14.96
C THR A 121 -2.52 -0.80 15.29
N LEU A 122 -2.41 -0.24 16.50
CA LEU A 122 -1.17 0.30 17.04
C LEU A 122 -0.78 -0.50 18.28
N THR A 123 0.48 -0.94 18.35
CA THR A 123 1.04 -1.65 19.50
C THR A 123 2.42 -1.09 19.86
N VAL A 124 2.88 -1.38 21.08
CA VAL A 124 4.28 -1.16 21.47
C VAL A 124 5.00 -2.49 21.37
N VAL A 125 6.07 -2.54 20.58
CA VAL A 125 6.82 -3.77 20.33
C VAL A 125 7.57 -4.18 21.59
N ASN A 126 7.45 -5.47 21.97
CA ASN A 126 8.17 -6.08 23.09
C ASN A 126 8.03 -5.34 24.43
N HIS A 127 6.92 -4.62 24.64
CA HIS A 127 6.69 -3.88 25.87
C HIS A 127 5.25 -3.99 26.31
N THR A 128 5.05 -4.20 27.61
CA THR A 128 3.76 -4.18 28.27
C THR A 128 3.88 -3.35 29.56
N GLY A 129 2.82 -2.65 29.90
CA GLY A 129 2.79 -1.80 31.09
C GLY A 129 3.27 -0.36 30.85
N PRO A 130 3.63 0.36 31.93
CA PRO A 130 4.07 1.74 31.86
C PRO A 130 5.43 1.89 31.18
N MET A 131 5.60 3.00 30.48
CA MET A 131 6.88 3.46 29.97
C MET A 131 7.71 4.12 31.09
N PHE A 132 9.02 4.17 30.91
CA PHE A 132 9.94 4.86 31.79
C PHE A 132 10.55 6.04 31.05
N GLU A 133 10.65 7.17 31.74
CA GLU A 133 11.25 8.38 31.20
C GLU A 133 12.66 8.12 30.67
N HIS A 134 13.03 8.72 29.54
CA HIS A 134 14.27 8.48 28.79
C HIS A 134 14.38 7.07 28.17
N GLY A 135 13.41 6.20 28.41
CA GLY A 135 13.29 4.90 27.75
C GLY A 135 12.98 5.05 26.27
N ARG A 136 13.56 4.16 25.45
CA ARG A 136 13.33 4.12 24.01
C ARG A 136 12.36 2.99 23.68
N TYR A 137 11.26 3.34 23.02
CA TYR A 137 10.17 2.43 22.67
C TYR A 137 9.95 2.41 21.16
N THR A 138 9.36 1.34 20.66
CA THR A 138 9.00 1.21 19.25
C THR A 138 7.50 1.01 19.13
N LEU A 139 6.83 1.97 18.50
CA LEU A 139 5.45 1.84 18.07
C LEU A 139 5.40 1.05 16.76
N GLN A 140 4.44 0.15 16.63
CA GLN A 140 4.15 -0.57 15.38
C GLN A 140 2.71 -0.36 14.99
N CYS A 141 2.50 0.26 13.82
CA CYS A 141 1.21 0.32 13.17
C CYS A 141 1.09 -0.86 12.20
N THR A 142 0.06 -1.67 12.37
CA THR A 142 -0.23 -2.82 11.51
C THR A 142 -1.50 -2.55 10.70
N VAL A 143 -1.38 -2.59 9.38
CA VAL A 143 -2.49 -2.40 8.43
C VAL A 143 -2.70 -3.71 7.67
N GLU A 144 -3.85 -4.34 7.86
CA GLU A 144 -4.13 -5.68 7.30
C GLU A 144 -4.73 -5.60 5.89
N ASP A 145 -4.44 -6.61 5.07
CA ASP A 145 -5.02 -6.86 3.75
C ASP A 145 -5.00 -5.65 2.80
N VAL A 146 -3.86 -4.97 2.68
CA VAL A 146 -3.71 -3.78 1.84
C VAL A 146 -3.41 -4.15 0.39
N PHE A 147 -4.15 -3.56 -0.55
CA PHE A 147 -3.84 -3.60 -1.97
C PHE A 147 -4.41 -2.34 -2.68
N PRO A 148 -3.66 -1.67 -3.57
CA PRO A 148 -2.22 -1.84 -3.80
C PRO A 148 -1.43 -1.15 -2.69
N LEU A 149 -0.34 -1.76 -2.23
CA LEU A 149 0.45 -1.28 -1.10
C LEU A 149 1.20 0.02 -1.42
N GLU A 150 1.59 0.22 -2.68
CA GLU A 150 2.31 1.42 -3.15
C GLU A 150 1.52 2.73 -2.97
N LEU A 151 0.20 2.65 -2.81
CA LEU A 151 -0.68 3.81 -2.62
C LEU A 151 -1.05 4.03 -1.13
N LEU A 152 -0.47 3.25 -0.22
CA LEU A 152 -0.69 3.36 1.22
C LEU A 152 0.23 4.41 1.84
N THR A 153 -0.37 5.31 2.62
CA THR A 153 0.32 6.22 3.53
C THR A 153 -0.07 5.93 4.97
N VAL A 154 0.93 5.81 5.86
CA VAL A 154 0.73 5.60 7.29
C VAL A 154 1.29 6.79 8.07
N THR A 155 0.45 7.43 8.87
CA THR A 155 0.84 8.58 9.70
C THR A 155 0.73 8.23 11.18
N PHE A 156 1.79 8.49 11.95
CA PHE A 156 1.81 8.34 13.41
C PHE A 156 1.50 9.67 14.09
N PHE A 157 0.71 9.61 15.15
CA PHE A 157 0.28 10.78 15.92
C PHE A 157 0.55 10.62 17.42
N ARG A 158 0.77 11.77 18.08
CA ARG A 158 0.65 11.97 19.54
C ARG A 158 -0.40 13.05 19.78
N GLY A 159 -1.57 12.67 20.28
CA GLY A 159 -2.74 13.54 20.32
C GLY A 159 -3.09 14.00 18.90
N GLN A 160 -2.99 15.30 18.62
CA GLN A 160 -3.21 15.86 17.27
C GLN A 160 -1.90 16.12 16.51
N ARG A 161 -0.74 15.91 17.15
CA ARG A 161 0.56 16.20 16.55
C ARG A 161 1.02 15.03 15.69
N ILE A 162 1.38 15.32 14.44
CA ILE A 162 2.05 14.35 13.56
C ILE A 162 3.47 14.11 14.07
N LEU A 163 3.82 12.83 14.24
CA LEU A 163 5.16 12.39 14.60
C LEU A 163 5.97 11.96 13.37
N SER A 164 5.34 11.20 12.48
CA SER A 164 5.96 10.67 11.27
C SER A 164 4.92 10.35 10.22
N VAL A 165 5.28 10.49 8.95
CA VAL A 165 4.51 10.06 7.78
C VAL A 165 5.38 9.09 7.00
N LEU A 166 4.89 7.88 6.81
CA LEU A 166 5.58 6.81 6.10
C LEU A 166 4.80 6.46 4.84
N HIS A 167 5.52 6.41 3.73
CA HIS A 167 5.02 5.93 2.45
C HIS A 167 5.68 4.59 2.17
N HIS A 168 4.94 3.65 1.59
CA HIS A 168 5.55 2.39 1.15
C HIS A 168 6.56 2.67 0.03
N GLN A 169 7.77 2.12 0.15
CA GLN A 169 8.79 2.22 -0.89
C GLN A 169 8.57 1.11 -1.92
N LEU A 170 8.54 1.49 -3.20
CA LEU A 170 8.48 0.55 -4.32
C LEU A 170 9.73 -0.35 -4.32
N ASN A 171 9.65 -1.51 -3.68
CA ASN A 171 10.51 -2.61 -4.06
C ASN A 171 9.99 -3.12 -5.40
N HIS A 172 10.88 -3.38 -6.36
CA HIS A 172 10.53 -3.80 -7.72
C HIS A 172 9.74 -5.12 -7.83
N GLU A 173 9.33 -5.70 -6.71
CA GLU A 173 8.46 -6.87 -6.68
C GLU A 173 7.01 -6.43 -6.84
N GLN A 174 6.40 -6.87 -7.94
CA GLN A 174 4.98 -6.65 -8.18
C GLN A 174 4.17 -7.39 -7.12
N GLN A 175 3.34 -6.66 -6.38
CA GLN A 175 2.44 -7.25 -5.40
C GLN A 175 1.32 -7.99 -6.13
N ASP A 176 1.20 -9.31 -5.92
CA ASP A 176 0.16 -10.13 -6.57
C ASP A 176 -1.06 -10.41 -5.70
N THR A 177 -0.98 -10.16 -4.39
CA THR A 177 -2.07 -10.37 -3.42
C THR A 177 -2.03 -9.32 -2.32
N PRO A 178 -3.13 -9.08 -1.58
CA PRO A 178 -3.14 -8.19 -0.44
C PRO A 178 -2.13 -8.65 0.62
N VAL A 179 -1.45 -7.68 1.24
CA VAL A 179 -0.45 -7.96 2.28
C VAL A 179 -0.72 -7.16 3.53
N THR A 180 -0.24 -7.67 4.66
CA THR A 180 -0.25 -6.94 5.93
C THR A 180 1.01 -6.10 6.05
N GLU A 181 0.85 -4.79 6.11
CA GLU A 181 1.95 -3.83 6.25
C GLU A 181 2.22 -3.53 7.72
N ARG A 182 3.51 -3.45 8.10
CA ARG A 182 3.95 -3.17 9.47
C ARG A 182 4.94 -2.01 9.46
N CYS A 183 4.43 -0.82 9.72
CA CYS A 183 5.23 0.38 9.85
C CYS A 183 5.66 0.56 11.30
N THR A 184 6.90 0.98 11.55
CA THR A 184 7.43 1.21 12.91
C THR A 184 7.96 2.61 13.10
N LEU A 185 7.85 3.12 14.32
CA LEU A 185 8.39 4.41 14.75
C LEU A 185 9.05 4.26 16.12
N SER A 186 10.32 4.63 16.22
CA SER A 186 10.99 4.75 17.52
C SER A 186 10.68 6.08 18.18
N ILE A 187 10.31 6.04 19.47
CA ILE A 187 10.06 7.19 20.31
C ILE A 187 10.94 7.13 21.57
N ASN A 188 11.27 8.28 22.13
CA ASN A 188 11.87 8.37 23.46
C ASN A 188 10.80 8.92 24.40
N ALA A 189 10.49 8.18 25.47
CA ALA A 189 9.49 8.59 26.43
C ALA A 189 9.99 9.79 27.25
N SER A 190 9.09 10.74 27.47
CA SER A 190 9.29 11.95 28.27
C SER A 190 8.16 12.11 29.29
N GLU A 191 8.33 12.97 30.27
CA GLU A 191 7.26 13.33 31.22
C GLU A 191 5.98 13.82 30.50
N GLU A 192 6.13 14.52 29.36
CA GLU A 192 4.99 14.99 28.54
C GLU A 192 4.16 13.85 27.94
N ASP A 193 4.69 12.63 27.91
CA ASP A 193 4.00 11.47 27.36
C ASP A 193 3.10 10.77 28.40
N ASP A 194 3.12 11.18 29.68
CA ASP A 194 2.19 10.64 30.66
C ASP A 194 0.74 11.09 30.34
N GLY A 195 -0.15 10.11 30.16
CA GLY A 195 -1.53 10.34 29.69
C GLY A 195 -1.66 10.71 28.21
N ALA A 196 -0.57 10.77 27.45
CA ALA A 196 -0.62 11.05 26.02
C ALA A 196 -1.26 9.89 25.23
N GLN A 197 -1.92 10.24 24.13
CA GLN A 197 -2.57 9.26 23.24
C GLN A 197 -1.78 9.11 21.95
N TYR A 198 -1.28 7.91 21.70
CA TYR A 198 -0.63 7.53 20.45
C TYR A 198 -1.61 6.78 19.57
N TRP A 199 -1.64 7.10 18.28
CA TRP A 199 -2.47 6.39 17.29
C TRP A 199 -1.83 6.50 15.92
N CYS A 200 -2.25 5.63 14.99
CA CYS A 200 -1.85 5.74 13.59
C CYS A 200 -3.06 5.81 12.67
N LYS A 201 -2.89 6.55 11.57
CA LYS A 201 -3.85 6.68 10.47
C LYS A 201 -3.27 6.01 9.23
N ALA A 202 -4.03 5.11 8.63
CA ALA A 202 -3.76 4.55 7.31
C ALA A 202 -4.68 5.21 6.29
N GLU A 203 -4.10 5.62 5.16
CA GLU A 203 -4.80 6.29 4.07
C GLU A 203 -4.40 5.65 2.74
N LEU A 204 -5.40 5.26 1.94
CA LEU A 204 -5.21 4.65 0.62
C LEU A 204 -5.73 5.62 -0.45
N GLU A 205 -4.80 6.22 -1.20
CA GLU A 205 -5.10 7.24 -2.21
C GLU A 205 -5.18 6.64 -3.62
N LEU A 206 -6.40 6.42 -4.11
CA LEU A 206 -6.65 5.74 -5.39
C LEU A 206 -6.75 6.69 -6.59
N GLY A 207 -6.56 7.99 -6.39
CA GLY A 207 -6.77 9.02 -7.41
C GLY A 207 -8.25 9.38 -7.64
N SER A 208 -8.50 10.27 -8.60
CA SER A 208 -9.82 10.85 -8.88
C SER A 208 -10.87 9.85 -9.35
N GLU A 209 -10.44 8.77 -9.98
CA GLU A 209 -11.27 7.70 -10.52
C GLU A 209 -11.68 6.69 -9.44
N GLY A 210 -11.02 6.73 -8.28
CA GLY A 210 -11.37 5.93 -7.11
C GLY A 210 -12.47 6.56 -6.26
N PRO A 211 -12.95 5.85 -5.23
CA PRO A 211 -13.89 6.38 -4.26
C PRO A 211 -13.39 7.69 -3.63
N GLN A 212 -14.28 8.68 -3.52
CA GLN A 212 -14.01 9.96 -2.86
C GLN A 212 -14.91 10.12 -1.63
N PRO A 213 -14.38 10.57 -0.47
CA PRO A 213 -12.96 10.87 -0.21
C PRO A 213 -12.07 9.61 -0.17
N PRO A 214 -10.72 9.77 -0.14
CA PRO A 214 -9.78 8.67 0.04
C PRO A 214 -10.15 7.78 1.23
N GLN A 215 -9.77 6.51 1.17
CA GLN A 215 -10.08 5.59 2.25
C GLN A 215 -9.17 5.83 3.43
N VAL A 216 -9.77 6.12 4.57
CA VAL A 216 -9.05 6.39 5.82
C VAL A 216 -9.51 5.43 6.90
N ARG A 217 -8.54 4.87 7.62
CA ARG A 217 -8.77 4.10 8.85
C ARG A 217 -7.77 4.50 9.92
N GLU A 218 -8.27 4.59 11.14
CA GLU A 218 -7.49 4.96 12.31
C GLU A 218 -7.39 3.76 13.25
N SER A 219 -6.24 3.61 13.90
CA SER A 219 -6.12 2.67 15.00
C SER A 219 -6.90 3.14 16.21
N GLN A 220 -7.16 2.22 17.14
CA GLN A 220 -7.46 2.62 18.51
C GLN A 220 -6.28 3.41 19.08
N ALA A 221 -6.59 4.42 19.91
CA ALA A 221 -5.57 5.20 20.58
C ALA A 221 -5.02 4.44 21.79
N LEU A 222 -3.70 4.37 21.86
CA LEU A 222 -2.94 3.86 23.00
C LEU A 222 -2.67 5.02 23.96
N THR A 223 -3.24 4.94 25.16
CA THR A 223 -2.90 5.89 26.25
C THR A 223 -1.67 5.40 26.99
N THR A 224 -0.65 6.25 27.09
CA THR A 224 0.61 5.93 27.76
C THR A 224 0.60 6.35 29.23
N THR A 225 1.33 5.62 30.05
CA THR A 225 1.66 6.00 31.42
C THR A 225 3.17 6.02 31.53
N VAL A 226 3.75 7.12 32.04
CA VAL A 226 5.20 7.28 32.14
C VAL A 226 5.61 7.40 33.60
N HIS A 227 6.61 6.62 34.00
CA HIS A 227 7.21 6.71 35.32
C HIS A 227 8.61 7.32 35.23
N CYS A 228 8.90 8.29 36.10
CA CYS A 228 10.27 8.77 36.30
C CYS A 228 11.08 7.68 37.00
N GLU A 229 12.25 7.36 36.44
CA GLU A 229 13.22 6.51 37.11
C GLU A 229 13.82 7.32 38.28
N SER A 230 13.42 6.98 39.51
CA SER A 230 13.88 7.72 40.68
C SER A 230 15.39 7.51 40.88
N LEU A 231 16.19 8.54 40.63
CA LEU A 231 17.63 8.57 40.91
C LEU A 231 17.98 8.55 42.42
N HIS A 232 17.03 8.29 43.31
CA HIS A 232 17.19 8.39 44.77
C HIS A 232 17.34 7.04 45.50
N ALA A 233 18.14 6.10 44.97
CA ALA A 233 18.51 4.89 45.72
C ALA A 233 20.03 4.76 46.02
N HIS A 234 20.85 5.74 45.66
CA HIS A 234 22.31 5.72 45.92
C HIS A 234 22.83 7.03 46.51
N PHE A 235 22.22 7.56 47.57
CA PHE A 235 22.93 8.48 48.46
C PHE A 235 22.33 8.46 49.87
N VAL A 236 22.69 7.43 50.65
CA VAL A 236 22.68 7.54 52.12
C VAL A 236 24.12 7.85 52.51
N PRO A 237 24.51 9.12 52.75
CA PRO A 237 25.77 9.38 53.42
C PRO A 237 25.60 8.92 54.87
N SER A 238 26.33 7.87 55.25
CA SER A 238 26.47 7.46 56.63
C SER A 238 27.11 8.60 57.43
N LEU A 239 26.31 9.29 58.23
CA LEU A 239 26.80 10.14 59.32
C LEU A 239 27.43 9.23 60.39
N ASN A 240 28.72 8.94 60.24
CA ASN A 240 29.52 8.40 61.34
C ASN A 240 29.91 9.57 62.27
N VAL A 241 29.11 9.79 63.30
CA VAL A 241 29.52 10.55 64.47
C VAL A 241 30.50 9.68 65.26
N SER A 242 31.79 10.05 65.21
CA SER A 242 32.82 9.46 66.08
C SER A 242 32.87 10.23 67.39
N GLU A 243 32.16 9.77 68.42
CA GLU A 243 32.49 10.12 69.80
C GLU A 243 33.50 9.09 70.35
N GLN A 244 34.76 9.53 70.44
CA GLN A 244 35.81 8.82 71.15
C GLN A 244 35.53 8.89 72.65
N GLY A 245 35.41 7.72 73.28
CA GLY A 245 35.41 7.61 74.74
C GLY A 245 36.77 8.02 75.32
N GLN A 246 36.78 9.05 76.16
CA GLN A 246 37.86 9.31 77.10
C GLN A 246 37.51 8.73 78.47
N THR A 247 38.20 7.64 78.81
CA THR A 247 38.34 7.10 80.16
C THR A 247 39.16 8.06 81.03
N TRP A 248 38.64 8.44 82.20
CA TRP A 248 39.46 8.98 83.29
C TRP A 248 39.54 7.95 84.43
N SER A 249 40.78 7.63 84.80
CA SER A 249 41.18 6.73 85.89
C SER A 249 40.86 7.28 87.27
N LYS A 250 40.49 6.38 88.20
CA LYS A 250 40.40 6.62 89.65
C LYS A 250 41.78 6.92 90.28
N SER A 251 41.82 7.83 91.25
CA SER A 251 42.28 7.62 92.65
C SER A 251 42.84 8.90 93.30
N ASN A 252 42.11 9.51 94.22
CA ASN A 252 42.36 9.59 95.68
C ASN A 252 41.41 10.58 96.33
#